data_AF-A0A1I2FGR7-F1
#
_entry.id   AF-A0A1I2FGR7-F1
#
_cell.length_a   1.000
_cell.length_b   1.000
_cell.length_c   1.000
_cell.angle_alpha   90.00
_cell.angle_beta   90.00
_cell.angle_gamma   90.00
#
_symmetry.space_group_name_H-M   'P 1'
#
loop_
_entity.id
_entity.type
_entity.pdbx_description
1 polymer ?
#
loop_
_entity_poly.entity_id
_entity_poly.type
_entity_poly.pdbx_seq_one_letter_code
_entity_poly.pdbx_strand_id
1 'polypeptide(L)'
;MFVTSLNNHNICRTNTNPHMQTLVAAPKVKLAPVFETSNGSVYQSDNENCWYVDFAGKFARFDYRCMMKLKKAVLGIDIEALLLATDKAPDVEIVFICACDHCYVLTLLEIISFKELLEGTFVMLELNRIIHDRVYRLSF
;
A
#
# COMPACT_ATOMS: atom_id res chain seq x y z
N MET A 1 8.02 7.76 -14.27
CA MET A 1 9.14 8.75 -14.31
C MET A 1 9.75 8.79 -12.91
N PHE A 2 11.06 8.59 -12.83
CA PHE A 2 11.77 8.05 -11.65
C PHE A 2 11.70 8.93 -10.39
N VAL A 3 11.29 8.34 -9.27
CA VAL A 3 11.64 8.86 -7.94
C VAL A 3 12.93 8.16 -7.48
N THR A 4 13.96 8.97 -7.28
CA THR A 4 15.34 8.60 -6.96
C THR A 4 15.48 7.99 -5.56
N SER A 5 16.10 6.81 -5.50
CA SER A 5 16.42 6.04 -4.29
C SER A 5 17.58 6.66 -3.49
N LEU A 6 17.35 7.01 -2.23
CA LEU A 6 18.39 7.21 -1.21
C LEU A 6 18.07 6.39 0.05
N ASN A 7 19.10 5.70 0.54
CA ASN A 7 19.31 5.15 1.88
C ASN A 7 18.65 3.82 2.32
N ASN A 8 19.46 2.75 2.16
CA ASN A 8 20.07 1.95 3.23
C ASN A 8 19.29 1.69 4.54
N HIS A 9 18.65 0.51 4.67
CA HIS A 9 18.72 -0.31 5.89
C HIS A 9 18.38 -1.79 5.65
N ASN A 10 19.22 -2.67 6.19
CA ASN A 10 19.14 -4.13 6.15
C ASN A 10 18.11 -4.66 7.14
N ILE A 11 17.21 -5.58 6.74
CA ILE A 11 16.80 -6.73 7.58
C ILE A 11 16.33 -7.90 6.69
N CYS A 12 17.15 -8.95 6.54
CA CYS A 12 16.68 -10.31 6.23
C CYS A 12 17.40 -11.28 7.16
N ARG A 13 16.63 -11.92 8.05
CA ARG A 13 17.10 -12.96 8.97
C ARG A 13 17.44 -14.21 8.16
N THR A 14 18.69 -14.68 8.24
CA THR A 14 19.15 -15.91 7.59
C THR A 14 18.83 -17.11 8.46
N ASN A 15 17.98 -18.02 7.98
CA ASN A 15 17.90 -19.39 8.49
C ASN A 15 18.84 -20.26 7.65
N THR A 16 19.77 -20.93 8.33
CA THR A 16 20.85 -21.75 7.79
C THR A 16 20.38 -23.18 7.51
N ASN A 17 20.53 -23.68 6.27
CA ASN A 17 20.66 -25.11 5.99
C ASN A 17 21.50 -25.31 4.70
N PRO A 18 22.55 -26.18 4.68
CA PRO A 18 23.50 -26.24 3.59
C PRO A 18 23.12 -27.36 2.62
N HIS A 19 22.41 -27.01 1.54
CA HIS A 19 22.45 -27.82 0.32
C HIS A 19 22.36 -26.89 -0.89
N MET A 20 23.36 -26.99 -1.76
CA MET A 20 23.56 -26.13 -2.93
C MET A 20 22.29 -25.98 -3.77
N GLN A 21 21.68 -24.80 -3.69
CA GLN A 21 20.87 -24.23 -4.75
C GLN A 21 21.43 -22.83 -5.00
N THR A 22 22.06 -22.64 -6.16
CA THR A 22 22.39 -21.32 -6.68
C THR A 22 21.06 -20.59 -6.89
N LEU A 23 20.62 -19.86 -5.86
CA LEU A 23 19.55 -18.89 -5.98
C LEU A 23 20.08 -17.80 -6.90
N VAL A 24 19.70 -17.85 -8.17
CA VAL A 24 19.76 -16.69 -9.05
C VAL A 24 18.98 -15.61 -8.31
N ALA A 25 19.69 -14.67 -7.70
CA ALA A 25 19.07 -13.56 -6.98
C ALA A 25 18.18 -12.85 -8.01
N ALA A 26 16.86 -13.01 -7.86
CA ALA A 26 15.89 -12.27 -8.65
C ALA A 26 16.27 -10.78 -8.58
N PRO A 27 16.22 -10.03 -9.69
CA PRO A 27 16.59 -8.63 -9.68
C PRO A 27 15.77 -7.95 -8.58
N LYS A 28 16.47 -7.48 -7.54
CA LYS A 28 15.87 -6.73 -6.43
C LYS A 28 15.35 -5.43 -7.02
N VAL A 29 14.11 -5.42 -7.49
CA VAL A 29 13.46 -4.20 -7.94
C VAL A 29 13.31 -3.33 -6.70
N LYS A 30 14.15 -2.30 -6.59
CA LYS A 30 14.00 -1.26 -5.57
C LYS A 30 12.76 -0.45 -5.93
N LEU A 31 11.64 -0.78 -5.29
CA LEU A 31 10.43 0.03 -5.32
C LEU A 31 10.58 1.15 -4.30
N ALA A 32 10.58 2.40 -4.76
CA ALA A 32 10.49 3.55 -3.87
C ALA A 32 9.03 3.68 -3.38
N PRO A 33 8.79 3.97 -2.09
CA PRO A 33 7.45 4.20 -1.60
C PRO A 33 6.88 5.48 -2.22
N VAL A 34 5.62 5.42 -2.62
CA VAL A 34 4.81 6.60 -2.99
C VAL A 34 4.46 7.37 -1.72
N PHE A 35 4.10 6.63 -0.67
CA PHE A 35 3.76 7.15 0.64
C PHE A 35 3.96 6.05 1.69
N GLU A 36 4.42 6.43 2.87
CA GLU A 36 4.64 5.52 3.99
C GLU A 36 4.26 6.18 5.32
N THR A 37 3.79 5.37 6.25
CA THR A 37 3.52 5.72 7.63
C THR A 37 4.22 4.70 8.54
N SER A 38 4.11 4.86 9.86
CA SER A 38 4.63 3.85 10.80
C SER A 38 3.93 2.49 10.67
N ASN A 39 2.73 2.43 10.08
CA ASN A 39 1.88 1.25 10.04
C ASN A 39 1.83 0.56 8.67
N GLY A 40 2.41 1.17 7.63
CA GLY A 40 2.48 0.57 6.30
C GLY A 40 2.99 1.50 5.23
N SER A 41 3.06 0.98 4.01
CA SER A 41 3.63 1.68 2.87
C SER A 41 2.95 1.28 1.57
N VAL A 42 2.88 2.22 0.63
CA VAL A 42 2.40 1.95 -0.73
C VAL A 42 3.50 2.25 -1.71
N TYR A 43 3.71 1.33 -2.64
CA TYR A 43 4.71 1.40 -3.69
C TYR A 43 4.04 1.41 -5.06
N GLN A 44 4.69 2.04 -6.03
CA GLN A 44 4.26 2.04 -7.43
C GLN A 44 5.29 1.32 -8.30
N SER A 45 4.82 0.42 -9.15
CA SER A 45 5.61 -0.22 -10.19
C SER A 45 5.14 0.27 -11.56
N ASP A 46 5.89 1.19 -12.16
CA ASP A 46 5.62 1.68 -13.52
C ASP A 46 5.78 0.55 -14.55
N ASN A 47 6.71 -0.40 -14.33
CA ASN A 47 6.95 -1.51 -15.24
C ASN A 47 5.77 -2.50 -15.28
N GLU A 48 5.14 -2.72 -14.13
CA GLU A 48 4.05 -3.69 -14.00
C GLU A 48 2.66 -3.03 -14.03
N ASN A 49 2.60 -1.71 -14.16
CA ASN A 49 1.39 -0.89 -14.10
C ASN A 49 0.50 -1.23 -12.89
N CYS A 50 1.13 -1.43 -11.73
CA CYS A 50 0.45 -1.83 -10.51
C CYS A 50 1.03 -1.14 -9.27
N TRP A 51 0.30 -1.26 -8.18
CA TRP A 51 0.71 -0.83 -6.86
C TRP A 51 0.93 -2.03 -5.96
N TYR A 52 1.86 -1.88 -5.03
CA TYR A 52 2.05 -2.82 -3.93
C TYR A 52 1.70 -2.12 -2.63
N VAL A 53 0.89 -2.77 -1.80
CA VAL A 53 0.51 -2.26 -0.48
C VAL A 53 1.07 -3.21 0.56
N ASP A 54 1.96 -2.69 1.42
CA ASP A 54 2.42 -3.36 2.63
C ASP A 54 1.63 -2.81 3.82
N PHE A 55 0.72 -3.63 4.36
CA PHE A 55 -0.13 -3.21 5.48
C PHE A 55 -0.63 -4.43 6.25
N ALA A 56 -0.69 -4.32 7.59
CA ALA A 56 -1.20 -5.37 8.48
C ALA A 56 -0.59 -6.77 8.21
N GLY A 57 0.72 -6.82 7.94
CA GLY A 57 1.45 -8.06 7.65
C GLY A 57 1.16 -8.67 6.27
N LYS A 58 0.49 -7.95 5.37
CA LYS A 58 0.19 -8.37 4.00
C LYS A 58 0.88 -7.46 3.00
N PHE A 59 1.63 -8.07 2.08
CA PHE A 59 2.20 -7.42 0.91
C PHE A 59 1.39 -7.82 -0.34
N ALA A 60 0.44 -6.97 -0.74
CA ALA A 60 -0.55 -7.29 -1.77
C ALA A 60 -0.36 -6.42 -3.03
N ARG A 61 -0.66 -7.01 -4.19
CA ARG A 61 -0.55 -6.34 -5.50
C ARG A 61 -1.93 -5.88 -5.97
N PHE A 62 -2.03 -4.64 -6.41
CA PHE A 62 -3.27 -4.06 -6.93
C PHE A 62 -3.03 -3.45 -8.30
N ASP A 63 -3.85 -3.83 -9.28
CA ASP A 63 -3.99 -3.02 -10.49
C ASP A 63 -4.77 -1.72 -10.17
N TYR A 64 -4.91 -0.84 -11.16
CA TYR A 64 -5.59 0.45 -10.96
C TYR A 64 -7.04 0.28 -10.48
N ARG A 65 -7.78 -0.66 -11.08
CA ARG A 65 -9.19 -0.86 -10.76
C ARG A 65 -9.37 -1.39 -9.34
N CYS A 66 -8.55 -2.35 -8.94
CA CYS A 66 -8.57 -2.93 -7.59
C CYS A 66 -8.10 -1.91 -6.55
N MET A 67 -7.10 -1.09 -6.86
CA MET A 67 -6.65 -0.01 -6.00
C MET A 67 -7.76 1.04 -5.76
N MET A 68 -8.53 1.42 -6.79
CA MET A 68 -9.68 2.32 -6.62
C MET A 68 -10.80 1.69 -5.76
N LYS A 69 -11.05 0.38 -5.94
CA LYS A 69 -12.03 -0.35 -5.12
C LYS A 69 -11.59 -0.45 -3.67
N LEU A 70 -10.30 -0.74 -3.41
CA LEU A 70 -9.71 -0.74 -2.08
C LEU A 70 -9.91 0.63 -1.40
N LYS A 71 -9.54 1.72 -2.09
CA LYS A 71 -9.77 3.09 -1.62
C LYS A 71 -11.22 3.30 -1.22
N LYS A 72 -12.16 2.99 -2.12
CA LYS A 72 -13.59 3.19 -1.86
C LYS A 72 -14.08 2.35 -0.67
N ALA A 73 -13.64 1.10 -0.57
CA ALA A 73 -14.04 0.19 0.49
C ALA A 73 -13.53 0.68 1.86
N VAL A 74 -12.24 0.99 1.99
CA VAL A 74 -11.62 1.40 3.25
C VAL A 74 -12.07 2.81 3.66
N LEU A 75 -12.04 3.78 2.73
CA LEU A 75 -12.45 5.15 3.06
C LEU A 75 -13.96 5.26 3.32
N GLY A 76 -14.77 4.35 2.76
CA GLY A 76 -16.22 4.29 2.98
C GLY A 76 -16.66 3.73 4.33
N ILE A 77 -15.74 3.17 5.13
CA ILE A 77 -16.07 2.68 6.48
C ILE A 77 -16.36 3.87 7.40
N ASP A 78 -17.53 3.86 8.05
CA ASP A 78 -17.94 4.86 9.03
C ASP A 78 -17.42 4.48 10.43
N ILE A 79 -16.35 5.15 10.86
CA ILE A 79 -15.69 4.89 12.14
C ILE A 79 -16.59 5.26 13.32
N GLU A 80 -17.37 6.35 13.21
CA GLU A 80 -18.24 6.81 14.30
C GLU A 80 -19.37 5.82 14.53
N ALA A 81 -19.96 5.31 13.45
CA ALA A 81 -20.98 4.26 13.53
C ALA A 81 -20.42 2.97 14.16
N LEU A 82 -19.16 2.62 13.90
CA LEU A 82 -18.50 1.46 14.52
C LEU A 82 -18.24 1.67 16.02
N LEU A 83 -17.84 2.89 16.43
CA LEU A 83 -17.61 3.22 17.84
C LEU A 83 -18.91 3.23 18.67
N LEU A 84 -20.02 3.65 18.05
CA LEU A 84 -21.33 3.72 18.72
C LEU A 84 -22.06 2.36 18.77
N ALA A 85 -21.66 1.40 17.93
CA ALA A 85 -22.23 0.05 17.91
C ALA A 85 -21.80 -0.74 19.15
N THR A 86 -22.60 -0.67 20.21
CA THR A 86 -22.35 -1.33 21.51
C THR A 86 -22.74 -2.82 21.51
N ASP A 87 -23.35 -3.29 20.42
CA ASP A 87 -23.97 -4.60 20.24
C ASP A 87 -23.10 -5.59 19.44
N LYS A 88 -22.04 -5.11 18.77
CA LYS A 88 -21.16 -5.93 17.94
C LYS A 88 -19.86 -6.28 18.66
N ALA A 89 -19.77 -7.49 19.21
CA ALA A 89 -18.48 -8.16 19.41
C ALA A 89 -18.23 -8.99 18.15
N PRO A 90 -17.31 -8.60 17.25
CA PRO A 90 -15.87 -8.41 17.54
C PRO A 90 -15.26 -7.05 17.09
N ASP A 91 -14.10 -6.67 17.66
CA ASP A 91 -13.33 -5.44 17.36
C ASP A 91 -12.69 -5.39 15.95
N VAL A 92 -13.20 -6.19 15.01
CA VAL A 92 -12.54 -6.50 13.74
C VAL A 92 -13.53 -6.46 12.59
N GLU A 93 -13.16 -5.74 11.53
CA GLU A 93 -13.91 -5.59 10.28
C GLU A 93 -13.22 -6.32 9.13
N ILE A 94 -14.04 -6.92 8.26
CA ILE A 94 -13.54 -7.62 7.07
C ILE A 94 -13.76 -6.74 5.84
N VAL A 95 -12.66 -6.29 5.23
CA VAL A 95 -12.68 -5.52 3.99
C VAL A 95 -12.45 -6.46 2.81
N PHE A 96 -13.53 -6.77 2.09
CA PHE A 96 -13.48 -7.51 0.83
C PHE A 96 -13.40 -6.57 -0.37
N ILE A 97 -12.45 -6.83 -1.26
CA ILE A 97 -12.25 -6.07 -2.48
C ILE A 97 -12.80 -6.91 -3.64
N CYS A 98 -13.97 -6.54 -4.16
CA CYS A 98 -14.64 -7.31 -5.20
C CYS A 98 -13.76 -7.46 -6.46
N ALA A 99 -13.68 -8.68 -6.99
CA ALA A 99 -12.80 -9.09 -8.11
C ALA A 99 -11.29 -9.01 -7.81
N CYS A 100 -10.92 -9.21 -6.54
CA CYS A 100 -9.53 -9.34 -6.09
C CYS A 100 -9.46 -10.48 -5.05
N ASP A 101 -8.39 -11.27 -5.08
CA ASP A 101 -8.15 -12.36 -4.11
C ASP A 101 -7.58 -11.85 -2.77
N HIS A 102 -7.68 -10.53 -2.55
CA HIS A 102 -7.19 -9.87 -1.34
C HIS A 102 -8.36 -9.46 -0.45
N CYS A 103 -8.35 -9.98 0.78
CA CYS A 103 -9.20 -9.53 1.87
C CYS A 103 -8.32 -9.01 3.01
N TYR A 104 -8.82 -8.03 3.76
CA TYR A 104 -8.22 -7.59 5.00
C TYR A 104 -9.16 -7.90 6.16
N VAL A 105 -8.58 -8.28 7.29
CA VAL A 105 -9.26 -8.50 8.55
C VAL A 105 -8.59 -7.51 9.49
N LEU A 106 -9.27 -6.42 9.81
CA LEU A 106 -8.68 -5.22 10.38
C LEU A 106 -9.38 -4.84 11.67
N THR A 107 -8.61 -4.58 12.71
CA THR A 107 -9.09 -3.88 13.89
C THR A 107 -9.47 -2.44 13.56
N LEU A 108 -10.25 -1.79 14.43
CA LEU A 108 -10.61 -0.38 14.24
C LEU A 108 -9.39 0.54 14.09
N LEU A 109 -8.33 0.31 14.89
CA LEU A 109 -7.09 1.09 14.80
C LEU A 109 -6.36 0.87 13.46
N GLU A 110 -6.40 -0.35 12.94
CA GLU A 110 -5.85 -0.65 11.62
C GLU A 110 -6.69 -0.01 10.51
N ILE A 111 -8.02 0.08 10.65
CA ILE A 111 -8.87 0.80 9.69
C ILE A 111 -8.49 2.28 9.64
N ILE A 112 -8.31 2.93 10.80
CA ILE A 112 -7.89 4.34 10.89
C ILE A 112 -6.52 4.51 10.23
N SER A 113 -5.56 3.65 10.57
CA SER A 113 -4.21 3.68 9.99
C SER A 113 -4.21 3.43 8.48
N PHE A 114 -5.11 2.57 8.00
CA PHE A 114 -5.22 2.26 6.58
C PHE A 114 -5.87 3.41 5.80
N LYS A 115 -6.87 4.07 6.40
CA LYS A 115 -7.46 5.30 5.84
C LYS A 115 -6.39 6.37 5.64
N GLU A 116 -5.58 6.63 6.66
CA GLU A 116 -4.45 7.59 6.58
C GLU A 116 -3.47 7.20 5.47
N LEU A 117 -3.05 5.93 5.42
CA LEU A 117 -2.13 5.44 4.40
C LEU A 117 -2.67 5.64 2.98
N LEU A 118 -3.94 5.29 2.75
CA LEU A 118 -4.57 5.44 1.44
C LEU A 118 -4.76 6.90 1.07
N GLU A 119 -5.26 7.74 1.98
CA GLU A 119 -5.43 9.18 1.72
C GLU A 119 -4.10 9.83 1.36
N GLY A 120 -3.05 9.63 2.17
CA GLY A 120 -1.72 10.15 1.88
C GLY A 120 -1.17 9.66 0.54
N THR A 121 -1.36 8.37 0.22
CA THR A 121 -0.98 7.82 -1.09
C THR A 121 -1.67 8.57 -2.23
N PHE A 122 -2.98 8.77 -2.17
CA PHE A 122 -3.71 9.45 -3.25
C PHE A 122 -3.38 10.93 -3.35
N VAL A 123 -3.10 11.60 -2.23
CA VAL A 123 -2.59 12.97 -2.23
C VAL A 123 -1.22 13.02 -2.93
N MET A 124 -0.29 12.11 -2.62
CA MET A 124 1.02 12.08 -3.27
C MET A 124 0.92 11.84 -4.78
N LEU A 125 0.04 10.93 -5.20
CA LEU A 125 -0.20 10.69 -6.64
C LEU A 125 -0.78 11.92 -7.34
N GLU A 126 -1.74 12.61 -6.72
CA GLU A 126 -2.33 13.81 -7.29
C GLU A 126 -1.33 14.98 -7.33
N LEU A 127 -0.50 15.14 -6.30
CA LEU A 127 0.60 16.11 -6.29
C LEU A 127 1.57 15.84 -7.43
N ASN A 128 1.98 14.59 -7.63
CA ASN A 128 2.85 14.22 -8.76
C ASN A 128 2.20 14.59 -10.10
N ARG A 129 0.88 14.35 -10.25
CA ARG A 129 0.12 14.75 -11.44
C ARG A 129 0.15 16.27 -11.64
N ILE A 130 -0.12 17.06 -10.61
CA ILE A 130 -0.13 18.53 -10.68
C ILE A 130 1.25 19.08 -11.03
N ILE A 131 2.31 18.57 -10.39
CA ILE A 131 3.69 18.98 -10.68
C ILE A 131 4.04 18.71 -12.14
N HIS A 132 3.73 17.50 -12.62
CA HIS A 132 3.95 17.16 -14.03
C HIS A 132 3.15 18.07 -14.97
N ASP A 133 1.89 18.34 -14.63
CA ASP A 133 0.99 19.12 -15.47
C ASP A 133 1.34 20.61 -15.52
N ARG A 134 1.87 21.17 -14.43
CA ARG A 134 2.13 22.61 -14.31
C ARG A 134 3.58 22.97 -14.56
N VAL A 135 4.52 22.21 -14.02
CA VAL A 135 5.95 22.56 -14.09
C VAL A 135 6.53 22.16 -15.43
N TYR A 136 6.29 20.91 -15.85
CA TYR A 136 6.90 20.35 -17.05
C TYR A 136 6.17 20.72 -18.34
N ARG A 137 4.89 21.10 -18.26
CA ARG A 137 4.13 21.58 -19.41
C ARG A 137 4.45 23.04 -19.78
N LEU A 138 4.81 23.87 -18.79
CA LEU A 138 5.16 25.29 -19.00
C LEU A 138 6.61 25.49 -19.44
N SER A 139 7.42 24.44 -19.52
CA SER A 139 8.84 24.51 -19.90
C SER A 139 9.08 24.50 -21.43
N PHE A 140 8.03 24.68 -22.24
CA PHE A 140 8.10 24.73 -23.71
C PHE A 140 7.23 25.85 -24.28
#